data_AF-A0A1Q7P2K2-F1
#
_entry.id   AF-A0A1Q7P2K2-F1
#
_cell.length_a   1.000
_cell.length_b   1.000
_cell.length_c   1.000
_cell.angle_alpha   90.00
_cell.angle_beta   90.00
_cell.angle_gamma   90.00
#
_symmetry.space_group_name_H-M   'P 1'
#
loop_
_entity.id
_entity.type
_entity.pdbx_description
1 polymer ?
#
loop_
_entity_poly.entity_id
_entity_poly.type
_entity_poly.pdbx_seq_one_letter_code
_entity_poly.pdbx_strand_id
1 'polypeptide(L)'
;MQRLVEAGELTEEEAARSERRNIILQALGPDARVKVDLTHQEVRRGDILVLCSDGLSGTVKKEEIAAVATRERDLQAACDKLIALANERGGPDNITVVLARFDGEGLRPPEPNAEMGYQVYPLIDTETSTEPVPVYRGSPAPEPAARNRRRMIVLFVIAAAAAVALYLVNRSQ
;
A
#
# COMPACT_ATOMS: atom_id res chain seq x y z
N MET A 1 18.70 13.14 -9.90
CA MET A 1 19.01 12.79 -11.31
C MET A 1 17.79 12.32 -12.09
N GLN A 2 16.91 11.48 -11.54
CA GLN A 2 15.66 11.04 -12.20
C GLN A 2 14.87 12.19 -12.85
N ARG A 3 14.68 13.30 -12.13
CA ARG A 3 14.04 14.51 -12.65
C ARG A 3 14.69 15.12 -13.89
N LEU A 4 16.01 15.01 -14.02
CA LEU A 4 16.74 15.49 -15.19
C LEU A 4 16.58 14.52 -16.36
N VAL A 5 16.44 13.21 -16.09
CA VAL A 5 16.09 12.22 -17.10
C VAL A 5 14.66 12.45 -17.62
N GLU A 6 13.72 12.67 -16.70
CA GLU A 6 12.33 12.99 -17.02
C GLU A 6 12.17 14.32 -17.76
N ALA A 7 13.03 15.30 -17.48
CA ALA A 7 13.11 16.56 -18.23
C ALA A 7 13.81 16.42 -19.59
N GLY A 8 14.36 15.25 -19.92
CA GLY A 8 15.10 15.00 -21.17
C GLY A 8 16.52 15.59 -21.20
N GLU A 9 17.01 16.11 -20.08
CA GLU A 9 18.34 16.73 -19.95
C GLU A 9 19.46 15.69 -19.81
N LEU A 10 19.13 14.45 -19.43
CA LEU A 10 20.07 13.33 -19.23
C LEU A 10 19.43 12.00 -19.67
N THR A 11 20.21 11.08 -20.22
CA THR A 11 19.74 9.70 -20.44
C THR A 11 19.79 8.89 -19.14
N GLU A 12 19.05 7.77 -19.06
CA GLU A 12 19.13 6.86 -17.89
C GLU A 12 20.56 6.35 -17.67
N GLU A 13 21.32 6.09 -18.74
CA GLU A 13 22.71 5.63 -18.65
C GLU A 13 23.65 6.71 -18.12
N GLU A 14 23.49 7.96 -18.56
CA GLU A 14 24.28 9.10 -18.07
C GLU A 14 23.92 9.46 -16.63
N ALA A 15 22.63 9.41 -16.30
CA ALA A 15 22.17 9.55 -14.93
C ALA A 15 22.76 8.46 -14.04
N ALA A 16 22.80 7.20 -14.50
CA ALA A 16 23.42 6.08 -13.80
C ALA A 16 24.96 6.18 -13.70
N ARG A 17 25.62 7.05 -14.47
CA ARG A 17 27.09 7.29 -14.42
C ARG A 17 27.52 8.61 -13.78
N SER A 18 26.60 9.52 -13.47
CA SER A 18 26.90 10.81 -12.87
C SER A 18 27.61 10.71 -11.50
N GLU A 19 28.63 11.56 -11.27
CA GLU A 19 29.27 11.71 -9.96
C GLU A 19 28.32 12.27 -8.90
N ARG A 20 27.21 12.89 -9.33
CA ARG A 20 26.22 13.57 -8.48
C ARG A 20 24.93 12.76 -8.29
N ARG A 21 24.95 11.44 -8.55
CA ARG A 21 23.77 10.56 -8.45
C ARG A 21 23.04 10.64 -7.12
N ASN A 22 23.79 10.82 -6.03
CA ASN A 22 23.26 10.78 -4.68
C ASN A 22 22.89 12.18 -4.14
N ILE A 23 22.94 13.23 -4.97
CA ILE A 23 22.49 14.56 -4.56
C ILE A 23 20.95 14.57 -4.54
N ILE A 24 20.40 14.60 -3.33
CA ILE A 24 18.98 14.74 -3.08
C ILE A 24 18.60 16.22 -3.21
N LEU A 25 17.67 16.52 -4.12
CA LEU A 25 17.20 17.90 -4.37
C LEU A 25 16.03 18.32 -3.47
N GLN A 26 15.44 17.37 -2.75
CA GLN A 26 14.32 17.61 -1.84
C GLN A 26 14.42 16.67 -0.64
N ALA A 27 14.37 17.24 0.57
CA ALA A 27 14.38 16.48 1.81
C ALA A 27 13.41 17.13 2.80
N LEU A 28 12.90 16.32 3.72
CA LEU A 28 12.11 16.81 4.84
C LEU A 28 13.05 17.44 5.88
N GLY A 29 12.78 18.68 6.31
CA GLY A 29 13.49 19.33 7.42
C GLY A 29 14.33 20.57 7.07
N PRO A 30 15.08 20.63 5.95
CA PRO A 30 15.86 21.81 5.58
C PRO A 30 15.00 23.06 5.36
N ASP A 31 13.79 22.88 4.82
CA ASP A 31 12.81 23.93 4.55
C ASP A 31 11.49 23.66 5.30
N ALA A 32 10.79 24.74 5.65
CA ALA A 32 9.46 24.68 6.29
C ALA A 32 8.37 24.14 5.34
N ARG A 33 8.67 24.07 4.04
CA ARG A 33 7.77 23.57 3.00
C ARG A 33 8.54 22.59 2.14
N VAL A 34 7.89 21.48 1.81
CA VAL A 34 8.42 20.50 0.86
C VAL A 34 7.39 20.29 -0.24
N LYS A 35 7.86 20.31 -1.48
CA LYS A 35 7.04 19.91 -2.62
C LYS A 35 7.09 18.40 -2.73
N VAL A 36 5.94 17.76 -2.50
CA VAL A 36 5.79 16.30 -2.61
C VAL A 36 5.24 15.92 -3.97
N ASP A 37 5.64 14.77 -4.47
CA ASP A 37 5.02 14.16 -5.63
C ASP A 37 3.98 13.13 -5.15
N LEU A 38 2.75 13.26 -5.64
CA LEU A 38 1.69 12.31 -5.37
C LEU A 38 1.36 11.55 -6.64
N THR A 39 1.36 10.22 -6.54
CA THR A 39 0.97 9.34 -7.63
C THR A 39 -0.02 8.30 -7.16
N HIS A 40 -0.71 7.68 -8.13
CA HIS A 40 -1.54 6.53 -7.87
C HIS A 40 -1.25 5.43 -8.88
N GLN A 41 -1.43 4.19 -8.45
CA GLN A 41 -1.42 3.02 -9.31
C GLN A 41 -2.55 2.11 -8.86
N GLU A 42 -3.33 1.64 -9.81
CA GLU A 42 -4.40 0.71 -9.50
C GLU A 42 -3.81 -0.69 -9.29
N VAL A 43 -4.01 -1.24 -8.09
CA VAL A 43 -3.53 -2.57 -7.70
C VAL A 43 -4.52 -3.66 -8.11
N ARG A 44 -3.99 -4.79 -8.55
CA ARG A 44 -4.73 -5.99 -8.95
C ARG A 44 -4.34 -7.18 -8.10
N ARG A 45 -5.16 -8.22 -8.18
CA ARG A 45 -4.89 -9.46 -7.44
C ARG A 45 -3.62 -10.12 -7.96
N GLY A 46 -2.72 -10.44 -7.03
CA GLY A 46 -1.42 -11.02 -7.31
C GLY A 46 -0.30 -9.99 -7.42
N ASP A 47 -0.61 -8.69 -7.44
CA ASP A 47 0.40 -7.65 -7.52
C ASP A 47 1.27 -7.64 -6.25
N ILE A 48 2.53 -7.28 -6.43
CA ILE A 48 3.50 -7.11 -5.36
C ILE A 48 4.09 -5.72 -5.47
N LEU A 49 3.86 -4.91 -4.44
CA LEU A 49 4.50 -3.61 -4.30
C LEU A 49 5.86 -3.79 -3.61
N VAL A 50 6.89 -3.21 -4.22
CA VAL A 50 8.23 -3.11 -3.65
C VAL A 50 8.53 -1.66 -3.35
N LEU A 51 8.75 -1.34 -2.08
CA LEU A 51 9.28 -0.05 -1.64
C LEU A 51 10.67 -0.29 -1.06
N CYS A 52 11.67 0.45 -1.52
CA CYS A 52 13.05 0.27 -1.04
C CYS A 52 13.84 1.57 -1.02
N SER A 53 14.90 1.61 -0.22
CA SER A 53 15.90 2.67 -0.27
C SER A 53 16.81 2.53 -1.48
N ASP A 54 17.56 3.59 -1.77
CA ASP A 54 18.66 3.59 -2.74
C ASP A 54 19.77 2.59 -2.40
N GLY A 55 19.97 2.26 -1.12
CA GLY A 55 20.87 1.17 -0.70
C GLY A 55 20.56 -0.18 -1.36
N LEU A 56 19.28 -0.49 -1.64
CA LEU A 56 18.90 -1.68 -2.42
C LEU A 56 19.02 -1.42 -3.93
N SER A 57 18.30 -0.43 -4.44
CA SER A 57 18.14 -0.20 -5.88
C SER A 57 19.43 0.26 -6.58
N GLY A 58 20.40 0.79 -5.83
CA GLY A 58 21.72 1.13 -6.33
C GLY A 58 22.63 -0.09 -6.55
N THR A 59 22.36 -1.21 -5.89
CA THR A 59 23.18 -2.43 -5.96
C THR A 59 22.47 -3.59 -6.66
N VAL A 60 21.15 -3.71 -6.52
CA VAL A 60 20.32 -4.78 -7.08
C VAL A 60 19.47 -4.24 -8.23
N LYS A 61 19.52 -4.89 -9.40
CA LYS A 61 18.80 -4.43 -10.58
C LYS A 61 17.29 -4.68 -10.45
N LYS A 62 16.48 -3.85 -11.11
CA LYS A 62 15.00 -3.92 -11.08
C LYS A 62 14.48 -5.32 -11.46
N GLU A 63 15.09 -5.96 -12.45
CA GLU A 63 14.69 -7.29 -12.94
C GLU A 63 14.95 -8.38 -11.90
N GLU A 64 16.04 -8.24 -11.14
CA GLU A 64 16.40 -9.17 -10.07
C GLU A 64 15.47 -8.99 -8.87
N ILE A 65 15.16 -7.74 -8.53
CA ILE A 65 14.17 -7.41 -7.50
C ILE A 65 12.82 -8.05 -7.85
N ALA A 66 12.35 -7.86 -9.08
CA ALA A 66 11.10 -8.45 -9.56
C ALA A 66 11.14 -9.98 -9.53
N ALA A 67 12.25 -10.60 -9.95
CA ALA A 67 12.40 -12.05 -9.94
C ALA A 67 12.37 -12.63 -8.52
N VAL A 68 13.05 -11.99 -7.56
CA VAL A 68 13.02 -12.43 -6.16
C VAL A 68 11.63 -12.26 -5.56
N ALA A 69 11.02 -11.08 -5.73
CA ALA A 69 9.70 -10.77 -5.19
C ALA A 69 8.61 -11.72 -5.71
N THR A 70 8.69 -12.15 -6.97
CA THR A 70 7.68 -13.02 -7.60
C THR A 70 7.89 -14.51 -7.35
N ARG A 71 9.14 -14.97 -7.18
CA ARG A 71 9.45 -16.40 -6.99
C ARG A 71 9.23 -16.88 -5.56
N GLU A 72 9.48 -16.01 -4.59
CA GLU A 72 9.38 -16.37 -3.18
C GLU A 72 7.93 -16.28 -2.69
N ARG A 73 7.44 -17.38 -2.10
CA ARG A 73 6.07 -17.42 -1.55
C ARG A 73 5.95 -16.63 -0.26
N ASP A 74 6.97 -16.67 0.58
CA ASP A 74 7.06 -15.88 1.80
C ASP A 74 7.71 -14.52 1.50
N LEU A 75 7.02 -13.44 1.87
CA LEU A 75 7.52 -12.08 1.66
C LEU A 75 8.69 -11.75 2.58
N GLN A 76 8.75 -12.33 3.79
CA GLN A 76 9.88 -12.11 4.69
C GLN A 76 11.15 -12.72 4.08
N ALA A 77 11.08 -13.98 3.63
CA ALA A 77 12.18 -14.62 2.92
C ALA A 77 12.62 -13.85 1.66
N ALA A 78 11.67 -13.26 0.93
CA ALA A 78 11.97 -12.40 -0.21
C ALA A 78 12.75 -11.15 0.21
N CYS A 79 12.33 -10.45 1.27
CA CYS A 79 13.06 -9.31 1.83
C CYS A 79 14.48 -9.71 2.25
N ASP A 80 14.62 -10.80 3.00
CA ASP A 80 15.92 -11.27 3.50
C ASP A 80 16.89 -11.58 2.35
N LYS A 81 16.37 -12.18 1.27
CA LYS A 81 17.15 -12.50 0.06
C LYS A 81 17.58 -11.25 -0.70
N LEU A 82 16.72 -10.23 -0.79
CA LEU A 82 17.06 -8.95 -1.40
C LEU A 82 18.15 -8.23 -0.60
N ILE A 83 18.05 -8.24 0.73
CA ILE A 83 19.05 -7.66 1.62
C ILE A 83 20.38 -8.41 1.49
N ALA A 84 20.35 -9.74 1.50
CA ALA A 84 21.54 -10.58 1.31
C ALA A 84 22.23 -10.27 -0.02
N LEU A 85 21.48 -10.18 -1.12
CA LEU A 85 22.02 -9.87 -2.44
C LEU A 85 22.68 -8.48 -2.51
N ALA A 86 22.10 -7.48 -1.85
CA ALA A 86 22.70 -6.15 -1.75
C ALA A 86 24.00 -6.17 -0.91
N ASN A 87 24.01 -6.91 0.20
CA ASN A 87 25.19 -7.06 1.05
C ASN A 87 26.33 -7.83 0.34
N GLU A 88 26.00 -8.88 -0.43
CA GLU A 88 26.97 -9.61 -1.25
C GLU A 88 27.67 -8.72 -2.29
N ARG A 89 27.01 -7.64 -2.70
CA ARG A 89 27.55 -6.61 -3.62
C ARG A 89 28.29 -5.48 -2.91
N GLY A 90 28.56 -5.65 -1.61
CA GLY A 90 29.37 -4.74 -0.81
C GLY A 90 28.57 -3.83 0.14
N GLY A 91 27.24 -3.76 0.01
CA GLY A 91 26.38 -3.02 0.94
C GLY A 91 26.86 -1.59 1.25
N PRO A 92 26.98 -0.70 0.25
CA PRO A 92 27.61 0.61 0.43
C PRO A 92 26.79 1.60 1.27
N ASP A 93 25.52 1.29 1.55
CA ASP A 93 24.58 2.15 2.27
C ASP A 93 23.56 1.31 3.05
N ASN A 94 22.74 1.97 3.87
CA ASN A 94 21.65 1.37 4.61
C ASN A 94 20.57 0.82 3.66
N ILE A 95 20.30 -0.48 3.80
CA ILE A 95 19.33 -1.18 2.98
C ILE A 95 18.01 -1.29 3.73
N THR A 96 16.95 -0.71 3.17
CA THR A 96 15.57 -0.89 3.66
C THR A 96 14.71 -1.37 2.51
N VAL A 97 13.87 -2.38 2.75
CA VAL A 97 12.91 -2.91 1.79
C VAL A 97 11.61 -3.29 2.49
N VAL A 98 10.49 -3.02 1.81
CA VAL A 98 9.13 -3.40 2.21
C VAL A 98 8.47 -4.04 1.00
N LEU A 99 7.92 -5.23 1.22
CA LEU A 99 7.13 -5.95 0.23
C LEU A 99 5.69 -6.08 0.72
N ALA A 100 4.74 -5.80 -0.16
CA ALA A 100 3.31 -6.00 0.10
C ALA A 100 2.67 -6.75 -1.08
N ARG A 101 2.03 -7.88 -0.79
CA ARG A 101 1.28 -8.67 -1.78
C ARG A 101 -0.21 -8.40 -1.63
N PHE A 102 -0.88 -8.21 -2.76
CA PHE A 102 -2.31 -7.89 -2.80
C PHE A 102 -3.10 -9.10 -3.31
N ASP A 103 -3.80 -9.83 -2.42
CA ASP A 103 -4.51 -11.08 -2.75
C ASP A 103 -6.01 -11.07 -2.44
N GLY A 104 -6.52 -9.95 -1.90
CA GLY A 104 -7.90 -9.81 -1.46
C GLY A 104 -8.96 -10.07 -2.54
N GLU A 105 -10.10 -10.63 -2.13
CA GLU A 105 -11.15 -11.03 -3.08
C GLU A 105 -11.84 -9.87 -3.82
N GLY A 106 -11.80 -8.66 -3.25
CA GLY A 106 -12.32 -7.45 -3.87
C GLY A 106 -11.42 -6.87 -4.96
N LEU A 107 -10.22 -7.44 -5.18
CA LEU A 107 -9.31 -6.96 -6.20
C LEU A 107 -9.67 -7.55 -7.57
N ARG A 108 -9.55 -6.70 -8.59
CA ARG A 108 -9.70 -7.10 -9.99
C ARG A 108 -8.63 -8.12 -10.37
N PRO A 109 -8.92 -9.05 -11.29
CA PRO A 109 -7.94 -10.01 -11.77
C PRO A 109 -6.78 -9.31 -12.49
N PRO A 110 -5.62 -9.99 -12.62
CA PRO A 110 -4.48 -9.47 -13.38
C PRO A 110 -4.88 -9.26 -14.85
N GLU A 111 -4.41 -8.16 -15.43
CA GLU A 111 -4.57 -7.85 -16.85
C GLU A 111 -3.20 -7.87 -17.54
N PRO A 112 -3.00 -8.68 -18.60
CA PRO A 112 -1.68 -8.89 -19.23
C PRO A 112 -1.03 -7.62 -19.79
N ASN A 113 -1.82 -6.57 -20.06
CA ASN A 113 -1.38 -5.31 -20.65
C ASN A 113 -1.82 -4.10 -19.82
N ALA A 114 -2.00 -4.26 -18.50
CA ALA A 114 -2.25 -3.12 -17.65
C ALA A 114 -1.07 -2.15 -17.75
N GLU A 115 -1.34 -0.90 -18.16
CA GLU A 115 -0.33 0.15 -18.11
C GLU A 115 0.11 0.33 -16.65
N MET A 116 1.37 -0.01 -16.40
CA MET A 116 2.09 0.29 -15.17
C MET A 116 2.78 1.63 -15.39
N GLY A 117 2.36 2.66 -14.68
CA GLY A 117 2.81 4.01 -14.97
C GLY A 117 2.84 4.91 -13.75
N TYR A 118 3.77 5.87 -13.80
CA TYR A 118 3.80 6.99 -12.86
C TYR A 118 2.63 7.93 -13.19
N GLN A 119 1.43 7.62 -12.68
CA GLN A 119 0.26 8.48 -12.86
C GLN A 119 0.29 9.55 -11.78
N VAL A 120 0.72 10.75 -12.16
CA VAL A 120 0.73 11.93 -11.28
C VAL A 120 -0.72 12.24 -10.92
N TYR A 121 -1.00 12.23 -9.62
CA TYR A 121 -2.23 12.79 -9.11
C TYR A 121 -2.02 14.31 -8.98
N PRO A 122 -2.69 15.14 -9.79
CA PRO A 122 -2.49 16.58 -9.73
C PRO A 122 -3.03 17.12 -8.40
N LEU A 123 -2.14 17.51 -7.50
CA LEU A 123 -2.49 18.27 -6.32
C LEU A 123 -2.62 19.75 -6.71
N ILE A 124 -3.80 20.32 -6.49
CA ILE A 124 -3.99 21.77 -6.51
C ILE A 124 -3.38 22.26 -5.18
N ASP A 125 -2.31 23.06 -5.27
CA ASP A 125 -1.39 23.46 -4.19
C ASP A 125 -0.48 22.33 -3.65
N THR A 126 0.77 22.28 -4.15
CA THR A 126 1.78 21.25 -3.82
C THR A 126 2.71 21.63 -2.67
N GLU A 127 2.51 22.78 -2.02
CA GLU A 127 3.33 23.17 -0.85
C GLU A 127 2.78 22.52 0.41
N THR A 128 3.33 21.35 0.76
CA THR A 128 2.99 20.69 2.02
C THR A 128 3.92 21.22 3.11
N SER A 129 3.33 21.68 4.22
CA SER A 129 4.07 22.16 5.39
C SER A 129 4.83 21.01 6.05
N THR A 130 6.05 21.27 6.50
CA THR A 130 6.83 20.35 7.33
C THR A 130 6.60 20.56 8.82
N GLU A 131 5.70 21.48 9.18
CA GLU A 131 5.28 21.65 10.57
C GLU A 131 4.61 20.37 11.11
N PRO A 132 4.85 20.01 12.38
CA PRO A 132 4.28 18.80 12.96
C PRO A 132 2.75 18.82 12.90
N VAL A 133 2.18 17.91 12.13
CA VAL A 133 0.74 17.60 12.22
C VAL A 133 0.46 16.80 13.50
N PRO A 134 -0.65 17.06 14.19
CA PRO A 134 -1.04 16.28 15.37
C PRO A 134 -1.11 14.79 15.00
N VAL A 135 -0.50 13.94 15.83
CA VAL A 135 -0.41 12.49 15.60
C VAL A 135 -1.81 11.90 15.44
N TYR A 136 -2.09 11.38 14.24
CA TYR A 136 -3.33 10.65 13.96
C TYR A 136 -3.36 9.36 14.78
N ARG A 137 -4.28 9.28 15.76
CA ARG A 137 -4.44 8.13 16.67
C ARG A 137 -5.27 6.98 16.07
N GLY A 138 -5.44 6.96 14.76
CA GLY A 138 -6.32 6.03 14.07
C GLY A 138 -7.77 6.52 14.03
N SER A 139 -8.49 6.10 13.00
CA SER A 139 -9.96 6.12 13.01
C SER A 139 -10.43 5.01 13.95
N PRO A 140 -11.51 5.22 14.72
CA PRO A 140 -12.13 4.13 15.47
C PRO A 140 -12.39 2.94 14.53
N ALA A 141 -12.15 1.73 15.02
CA ALA A 141 -12.42 0.52 14.25
C ALA A 141 -13.87 0.56 13.73
N PRO A 142 -14.13 0.19 12.46
CA PRO A 142 -15.49 0.14 11.96
C PRO A 142 -16.31 -0.75 12.89
N GLU A 143 -17.40 -0.21 13.46
CA GLU A 143 -18.26 -1.01 14.30
C GLU A 143 -18.78 -2.19 13.45
N PRO A 144 -18.55 -3.44 13.87
CA PRO A 144 -19.11 -4.57 13.15
C PRO A 144 -20.61 -4.37 13.11
N ALA A 145 -21.21 -4.34 11.91
CA ALA A 145 -22.64 -4.25 11.73
C ALA A 145 -23.29 -5.38 12.54
N ALA A 146 -23.77 -5.06 13.75
CA ALA A 146 -24.27 -6.02 14.69
C ALA A 146 -25.46 -6.70 14.03
N ARG A 147 -25.26 -7.95 13.61
CA ARG A 147 -26.25 -8.75 12.91
C ARG A 147 -27.42 -8.98 13.86
N ASN A 148 -28.45 -8.14 13.73
CA ASN A 148 -29.67 -8.07 14.56
C ASN A 148 -30.57 -9.34 14.53
N ARG A 149 -30.02 -10.50 14.15
CA ARG A 149 -30.76 -11.77 14.02
C ARG A 149 -31.29 -12.27 15.36
N ARG A 150 -30.56 -12.09 16.47
CA ARG A 150 -31.01 -12.56 17.79
C ARG A 150 -32.22 -11.77 18.33
N ARG A 151 -32.27 -10.45 18.11
CA ARG A 151 -33.42 -9.61 18.51
C ARG A 151 -34.69 -9.95 17.73
N MET A 152 -34.57 -10.20 16.43
CA MET A 152 -35.70 -10.64 15.60
C MET A 152 -36.25 -12.00 16.02
N ILE A 153 -35.39 -12.96 16.34
CA ILE A 153 -35.82 -14.30 16.77
C ILE A 153 -36.61 -14.22 18.09
N VAL A 154 -36.14 -13.44 19.07
CA VAL A 154 -36.83 -13.29 20.36
C VAL A 154 -38.20 -12.63 20.18
N LEU A 155 -38.30 -11.56 19.37
CA LEU A 155 -39.58 -10.91 19.07
C LEU A 155 -40.56 -11.86 18.37
N PHE A 156 -40.07 -12.69 17.44
CA PHE A 156 -40.91 -13.66 16.75
C PHE A 156 -41.43 -14.76 17.69
N VAL A 157 -40.60 -15.25 18.61
CA VAL A 157 -41.01 -16.24 19.62
C VAL A 157 -42.04 -15.66 20.57
N ILE A 158 -41.87 -14.41 21.04
CA ILE A 158 -42.84 -13.74 21.91
C ILE A 158 -44.17 -13.53 21.18
N ALA A 159 -44.14 -13.07 19.93
CA ALA A 159 -45.34 -12.87 19.12
C ALA A 159 -46.09 -14.18 18.87
N ALA A 160 -45.37 -15.27 18.56
CA ALA A 160 -45.95 -16.59 18.39
C ALA A 160 -46.58 -17.12 19.68
N ALA A 161 -45.92 -16.96 20.83
CA ALA A 161 -46.47 -17.36 22.13
C ALA A 161 -47.74 -16.57 22.48
N ALA A 162 -47.74 -15.25 22.23
CA ALA A 162 -48.92 -14.42 22.45
C ALA A 162 -50.09 -14.82 21.54
N ALA A 163 -49.84 -15.11 20.27
CA ALA A 163 -50.86 -15.58 19.33
C ALA A 163 -51.45 -16.93 19.74
N VAL A 164 -50.62 -17.87 20.21
CA VAL A 164 -51.09 -19.17 20.73
C VAL A 164 -51.93 -18.98 21.99
N ALA A 165 -51.51 -18.12 22.92
CA ALA A 165 -52.29 -17.82 24.12
C ALA A 165 -53.66 -17.19 23.78
N LEU A 166 -53.69 -16.22 22.87
CA LEU A 166 -54.93 -15.60 22.37
C LEU A 166 -55.85 -16.63 21.68
N TYR A 167 -55.28 -17.53 20.88
CA TYR A 167 -56.03 -18.60 20.21
C TYR A 167 -56.65 -19.58 21.22
N LEU A 168 -55.90 -19.98 22.25
CA LEU A 168 -56.40 -20.88 23.30
C LEU A 168 -57.50 -20.22 24.13
N VAL A 169 -57.35 -18.94 24.48
CA VAL A 169 -58.38 -18.19 25.22
C VAL A 169 -59.64 -18.03 24.39
N ASN A 170 -59.52 -17.67 23.10
CA ASN A 170 -60.67 -17.45 22.22
C ASN A 170 -61.40 -18.75 21.83
N ARG A 171 -60.76 -19.92 21.99
CA ARG A 171 -61.39 -21.24 21.77
C ARG A 171 -62.11 -21.78 23.02
N SER A 172 -61.89 -21.16 24.17
CA SER A 172 -62.46 -21.57 25.46
C SER A 172 -63.74 -20.82 25.86
N GLN A 173 -64.28 -19.98 24.96
CA GLN A 173 -65.63 -19.41 25.01
C GLN A 173 -66.50 -20.07 23.93
#